data_AF-A0A1C6US07-F1
#
_entry.id   AF-A0A1C6US07-F1
#
_cell.length_a   1.000
_cell.length_b   1.000
_cell.length_c   1.000
_cell.angle_alpha   90.00
_cell.angle_beta   90.00
_cell.angle_gamma   90.00
#
_symmetry.space_group_name_H-M   'P 1'
#
loop_
_entity.id
_entity.type
_entity.pdbx_description
1 polymer ?
#
loop_
_entity_poly.entity_id
_entity_poly.type
_entity_poly.pdbx_seq_one_letter_code
_entity_poly.pdbx_strand_id
1 'polypeptide(L)'
;MPYVRAHTRRDGARVRAHHRKRRRATGATRRRGRAGAATTGSMVPWLGAAGLVVLLLLAVLNFVQRHPYWSIFLLLLIVAGAVAVLRARAGRRAQRRAEQLERDRAIGVTDGMTGSEFEHWFARLMEASGFRDVQVRGGAGDRGADVVAKTPDGRRVVVQCKRQSLHNRVGSAAIQRFAGTCRDIHGGQLCMIVTNGFFTAGDGVRLAQQLDILLIDRRALEAWAWTRVPPTGLLVAG
;
A
#
# COMPACT_ATOMS: atom_id res chain seq x y z
N MET A 1 9.54 -37.63 -50.38
CA MET A 1 10.09 -36.26 -50.26
C MET A 1 8.97 -35.30 -49.91
N PRO A 2 9.09 -34.51 -48.84
CA PRO A 2 8.47 -33.19 -48.80
C PRO A 2 9.47 -32.08 -48.46
N TYR A 3 9.18 -30.93 -49.04
CA TYR A 3 9.97 -29.70 -49.16
C TYR A 3 10.00 -28.90 -47.84
N VAL A 4 11.19 -28.42 -47.44
CA VAL A 4 11.41 -27.61 -46.23
C VAL A 4 11.82 -26.19 -46.63
N ARG A 5 11.02 -25.18 -46.26
CA ARG A 5 11.43 -23.77 -46.31
C ARG A 5 12.11 -23.39 -44.99
N ALA A 6 13.35 -22.96 -45.09
CA ALA A 6 14.11 -22.36 -44.00
C ALA A 6 13.73 -20.88 -43.82
N HIS A 7 13.52 -20.45 -42.57
CA HIS A 7 13.55 -19.05 -42.19
C HIS A 7 14.60 -18.84 -41.10
N THR A 8 15.60 -18.04 -41.43
CA THR A 8 16.63 -17.51 -40.54
C THR A 8 16.09 -16.26 -39.87
N ARG A 9 16.06 -16.23 -38.52
CA ARG A 9 15.82 -15.01 -37.75
C ARG A 9 17.13 -14.54 -37.11
N ARG A 10 17.51 -13.31 -37.47
CA ARG A 10 18.56 -12.48 -36.85
C ARG A 10 18.18 -12.19 -35.39
N ASP A 11 19.19 -11.99 -34.54
CA ASP A 11 19.12 -11.51 -33.14
C ASP A 11 19.15 -12.60 -32.04
N GLY A 12 20.26 -13.33 -31.98
CA GLY A 12 21.28 -13.20 -30.92
C GLY A 12 20.94 -13.36 -29.42
N ALA A 13 19.69 -13.53 -28.99
CA ALA A 13 19.35 -13.60 -27.56
C ALA A 13 19.12 -15.04 -27.08
N ARG A 14 20.04 -15.54 -26.24
CA ARG A 14 19.92 -16.84 -25.55
C ARG A 14 18.86 -16.77 -24.45
N VAL A 15 17.71 -17.43 -24.64
CA VAL A 15 16.76 -17.72 -23.55
C VAL A 15 16.89 -19.19 -23.17
N ARG A 16 17.41 -19.46 -21.96
CA ARG A 16 17.49 -20.80 -21.36
C ARG A 16 16.11 -21.18 -20.81
N ALA A 17 15.32 -21.92 -21.59
CA ALA A 17 14.13 -22.58 -21.08
C ALA A 17 14.50 -24.01 -20.63
N HIS A 18 14.41 -24.27 -19.32
CA HIS A 18 14.59 -25.60 -18.75
C HIS A 18 13.38 -26.50 -19.08
N HIS A 19 13.49 -27.29 -20.16
CA HIS A 19 12.56 -28.40 -20.39
C HIS A 19 12.92 -29.59 -19.49
N ARG A 20 12.21 -29.75 -18.38
CA ARG A 20 12.32 -30.95 -17.53
C ARG A 20 11.56 -32.11 -18.18
N LYS A 21 12.29 -32.88 -18.98
CA LYS A 21 11.86 -34.17 -19.55
C LYS A 21 11.88 -35.22 -18.44
N ARG A 22 10.74 -35.62 -17.89
CA ARG A 22 10.66 -36.85 -17.08
C ARG A 22 10.05 -37.98 -17.88
N ARG A 23 10.79 -39.09 -17.84
CA ARG A 23 10.69 -40.29 -18.65
C ARG A 23 9.44 -41.10 -18.32
N ARG A 24 8.96 -41.77 -19.37
CA ARG A 24 8.06 -42.92 -19.38
C ARG A 24 8.57 -44.01 -18.44
N ALA A 25 7.68 -44.56 -17.62
CA ALA A 25 7.78 -45.92 -17.12
C ALA A 25 6.69 -46.74 -17.83
N THR A 26 7.13 -47.71 -18.61
CA THR A 26 6.37 -48.73 -19.31
C THR A 26 6.40 -50.03 -18.50
N GLY A 27 5.26 -50.70 -18.36
CA GLY A 27 5.11 -52.07 -17.85
C GLY A 27 3.66 -52.30 -17.41
N ALA A 28 2.77 -52.72 -18.32
CA ALA A 28 2.39 -54.12 -18.61
C ALA A 28 1.11 -54.50 -17.83
N THR A 29 -0.10 -54.32 -18.42
CA THR A 29 -0.90 -55.23 -19.27
C THR A 29 -1.96 -56.08 -18.55
N ARG A 30 -3.13 -56.13 -19.20
CA ARG A 30 -4.34 -56.97 -19.01
C ARG A 30 -5.28 -56.50 -17.89
N ARG A 31 -6.61 -56.44 -18.07
CA ARG A 31 -7.50 -57.03 -19.09
C ARG A 31 -8.86 -56.29 -19.03
N ARG A 32 -9.48 -56.14 -20.20
CA ARG A 32 -10.95 -56.10 -20.49
C ARG A 32 -11.89 -55.28 -19.58
N GLY A 33 -12.55 -54.31 -20.19
CA GLY A 33 -13.80 -53.75 -19.67
C GLY A 33 -14.30 -52.57 -20.49
N ARG A 34 -15.07 -52.85 -21.54
CA ARG A 34 -15.89 -51.88 -22.27
C ARG A 34 -16.83 -51.15 -21.30
N ALA A 35 -16.84 -49.82 -21.32
CA ALA A 35 -18.05 -49.00 -21.39
C ALA A 35 -17.64 -47.53 -21.36
N GLY A 36 -17.90 -46.80 -22.44
CA GLY A 36 -17.88 -45.35 -22.40
C GLY A 36 -19.01 -44.87 -21.51
N ALA A 37 -18.67 -44.25 -20.39
CA ALA A 37 -19.59 -43.38 -19.69
C ALA A 37 -19.40 -41.99 -20.31
N ALA A 38 -20.33 -41.65 -21.19
CA ALA A 38 -20.54 -40.28 -21.61
C ALA A 38 -20.59 -39.40 -20.35
N THR A 39 -19.84 -38.32 -20.35
CA THR A 39 -20.10 -37.16 -19.50
C THR A 39 -21.45 -36.58 -19.90
N THR A 40 -22.52 -37.21 -19.41
CA THR A 40 -23.85 -36.64 -19.38
C THR A 40 -23.80 -35.53 -18.34
N GLY A 41 -23.82 -34.28 -18.78
CA GLY A 41 -24.05 -33.14 -17.90
C GLY A 41 -25.39 -33.37 -17.20
N SER A 42 -25.36 -33.90 -15.97
CA SER A 42 -26.57 -34.19 -15.22
C SER A 42 -27.16 -32.84 -14.79
N MET A 43 -28.28 -32.47 -15.38
CA MET A 43 -29.12 -31.34 -14.95
C MET A 43 -29.73 -31.55 -13.54
N VAL A 44 -29.44 -32.67 -12.89
CA VAL A 44 -30.00 -33.14 -11.62
C VAL A 44 -29.76 -32.20 -10.43
N PRO A 45 -28.57 -31.60 -10.19
CA PRO A 45 -28.39 -30.68 -9.06
C PRO A 45 -29.10 -29.34 -9.29
N TRP A 46 -29.28 -28.91 -10.55
CA TRP A 46 -30.04 -27.71 -10.89
C TRP A 46 -31.54 -27.92 -10.72
N LEU A 47 -32.07 -29.11 -11.05
CA LEU A 47 -33.46 -29.47 -10.79
C LEU A 47 -33.76 -29.56 -9.29
N GLY A 48 -32.84 -30.11 -8.49
CA GLY A 48 -32.96 -30.13 -7.03
C GLY A 48 -32.90 -28.74 -6.40
N ALA A 49 -31.97 -27.89 -6.84
CA ALA A 49 -31.88 -26.50 -6.40
C ALA A 49 -33.11 -25.68 -6.81
N ALA A 50 -33.61 -25.86 -8.04
CA ALA A 50 -34.82 -25.22 -8.52
C ALA A 50 -36.05 -25.65 -7.72
N GLY A 51 -36.20 -26.95 -7.44
CA GLY A 51 -37.28 -27.47 -6.60
C GLY A 51 -37.27 -26.89 -5.19
N LEU A 52 -36.10 -26.77 -4.56
CA LEU A 52 -35.94 -26.16 -3.23
C LEU A 52 -36.31 -24.67 -3.24
N VAL A 53 -35.90 -23.93 -4.28
CA VAL A 53 -36.25 -22.51 -4.45
C VAL A 53 -37.75 -22.32 -4.61
N VAL A 54 -38.41 -23.17 -5.41
CA VAL A 54 -39.87 -23.13 -5.58
C VAL A 54 -40.58 -23.42 -4.26
N LEU A 55 -40.12 -24.42 -3.51
CA LEU A 55 -40.72 -24.81 -2.23
C LEU A 55 -40.55 -23.72 -1.16
N LEU A 56 -39.38 -23.07 -1.11
CA LEU A 56 -39.13 -21.89 -0.29
C LEU A 56 -40.03 -20.71 -0.70
N LEU A 57 -40.19 -20.46 -2.01
CA LEU A 57 -41.05 -19.39 -2.52
C LEU A 57 -42.50 -19.62 -2.08
N LEU A 58 -43.03 -20.84 -2.24
CA LEU A 58 -44.38 -21.21 -1.82
C LEU A 58 -44.56 -21.07 -0.30
N ALA A 59 -43.57 -21.50 0.50
CA ALA A 59 -43.60 -21.34 1.94
C ALA A 59 -43.62 -19.87 2.37
N VAL A 60 -42.82 -19.02 1.70
CA VAL A 60 -42.81 -17.56 1.93
C VAL A 60 -44.16 -16.94 1.55
N LEU A 61 -44.72 -17.30 0.40
CA LEU A 61 -46.03 -16.79 -0.04
C LEU A 61 -47.15 -17.17 0.94
N ASN A 62 -47.16 -18.43 1.39
CA ASN A 62 -48.11 -18.91 2.40
C ASN A 62 -47.94 -18.17 3.74
N PHE A 63 -46.70 -17.95 4.18
CA PHE A 63 -46.42 -17.21 5.41
C PHE A 63 -46.84 -15.74 5.30
N VAL A 64 -46.61 -15.09 4.16
CA VAL A 64 -47.04 -13.71 3.89
C VAL A 64 -48.57 -13.60 3.89
N GLN A 65 -49.28 -14.57 3.32
CA GLN A 65 -50.76 -14.59 3.34
C GLN A 65 -51.32 -14.86 4.74
N ARG A 66 -50.67 -15.71 5.53
CA ARG A 66 -51.10 -16.05 6.90
C ARG A 66 -50.77 -14.95 7.92
N HIS A 67 -49.68 -14.21 7.70
CA HIS A 67 -49.21 -13.15 8.59
C HIS A 67 -48.79 -11.90 7.79
N PRO A 68 -49.74 -11.20 7.14
CA PRO A 68 -49.44 -10.05 6.28
C PRO A 68 -48.83 -8.87 7.07
N TYR A 69 -49.20 -8.72 8.33
CA TYR A 69 -48.66 -7.64 9.18
C TYR A 69 -47.19 -7.86 9.57
N TRP A 70 -46.80 -9.10 9.85
CA TRP A 70 -45.43 -9.43 10.28
C TRP A 70 -44.44 -9.36 9.10
N SER A 71 -44.87 -9.75 7.90
CA SER A 71 -44.04 -9.66 6.70
C SER A 71 -43.75 -8.19 6.31
N ILE A 72 -44.76 -7.32 6.39
CA ILE A 72 -44.60 -5.87 6.18
C ILE A 72 -43.68 -5.29 7.25
N PHE A 73 -43.85 -5.67 8.52
CA PHE A 73 -42.98 -5.20 9.61
C PHE A 73 -41.51 -5.58 9.41
N LEU A 74 -41.23 -6.83 9.03
CA LEU A 74 -39.86 -7.29 8.73
C LEU A 74 -39.26 -6.58 7.51
N LEU A 75 -40.06 -6.37 6.45
CA LEU A 75 -39.61 -5.61 5.28
C LEU A 75 -39.23 -4.17 5.67
N LEU A 76 -40.06 -3.50 6.46
CA LEU A 76 -39.79 -2.14 6.94
C LEU A 76 -38.51 -2.08 7.79
N LEU A 77 -38.28 -3.07 8.66
CA LEU A 77 -37.03 -3.16 9.44
C LEU A 77 -35.80 -3.35 8.54
N ILE A 78 -35.87 -4.20 7.53
CA ILE A 78 -34.77 -4.42 6.57
C ILE A 78 -34.48 -3.13 5.79
N VAL A 79 -35.52 -2.44 5.30
CA VAL A 79 -35.39 -1.17 4.56
C VAL A 79 -34.81 -0.10 5.47
N ALA A 80 -35.30 0.06 6.69
CA ALA A 80 -34.79 1.02 7.67
C ALA A 80 -33.31 0.75 8.00
N GLY A 81 -32.94 -0.52 8.23
CA GLY A 81 -31.56 -0.94 8.44
C GLY A 81 -30.66 -0.64 7.23
N ALA A 82 -31.12 -0.95 6.02
CA ALA A 82 -30.38 -0.64 4.79
C ALA A 82 -30.16 0.86 4.61
N VAL A 83 -31.19 1.68 4.84
CA VAL A 83 -31.11 3.15 4.79
C VAL A 83 -30.14 3.69 5.85
N ALA A 84 -30.20 3.17 7.08
CA ALA A 84 -29.28 3.55 8.15
C ALA A 84 -27.82 3.23 7.79
N VAL A 85 -27.55 2.04 7.23
CA VAL A 85 -26.22 1.65 6.76
C VAL A 85 -25.73 2.55 5.62
N LEU A 86 -26.59 2.89 4.67
CA LEU A 86 -26.25 3.79 3.56
C LEU A 86 -25.92 5.19 4.06
N ARG A 87 -26.71 5.75 4.98
CA ARG A 87 -26.44 7.06 5.61
C ARG A 87 -25.17 7.05 6.43
N ALA A 88 -24.93 6.01 7.23
CA ALA A 88 -23.70 5.88 8.01
C ALA A 88 -22.47 5.79 7.09
N ARG A 89 -22.56 5.04 5.98
CA ARG A 89 -21.48 4.97 4.97
C ARG A 89 -21.28 6.31 4.26
N ALA A 90 -22.34 7.03 3.91
CA ALA A 90 -22.27 8.35 3.29
C ALA A 90 -21.64 9.39 4.23
N GLY A 91 -22.09 9.45 5.49
CA GLY A 91 -21.55 10.35 6.50
C GLY A 91 -20.07 10.08 6.82
N ARG A 92 -19.69 8.81 6.99
CA ARG A 92 -18.28 8.42 7.20
C ARG A 92 -17.38 8.80 6.01
N ARG A 93 -17.91 8.78 4.77
CA ARG A 93 -17.17 9.23 3.58
C ARG A 93 -17.02 10.75 3.56
N ALA A 94 -18.05 11.49 3.96
CA ALA A 94 -17.99 12.96 4.04
C ALA A 94 -16.99 13.43 5.10
N GLN A 95 -16.99 12.82 6.29
CA GLN A 95 -16.03 13.12 7.35
C GLN A 95 -14.59 12.84 6.92
N ARG A 96 -14.34 11.67 6.31
CA ARG A 96 -13.01 11.34 5.77
C ARG A 96 -12.54 12.32 4.69
N ARG A 97 -13.47 12.83 3.86
CA ARG A 97 -13.15 13.83 2.84
C ARG A 97 -12.81 15.18 3.45
N ALA A 98 -13.55 15.62 4.47
CA ALA A 98 -13.27 16.87 5.17
C ALA A 98 -11.88 16.81 5.83
N GLU A 99 -11.57 15.73 6.54
CA GLU A 99 -10.24 15.51 7.12
C GLU A 99 -9.15 15.46 6.05
N GLN A 100 -9.38 14.79 4.92
CA GLN A 100 -8.42 14.77 3.80
C GLN A 100 -8.17 16.15 3.22
N LEU A 101 -9.21 16.96 3.02
CA LEU A 101 -9.07 18.31 2.46
C LEU A 101 -8.28 19.24 3.39
N GLU A 102 -8.48 19.13 4.70
CA GLU A 102 -7.72 19.91 5.69
C GLU A 102 -6.25 19.50 5.71
N ARG A 103 -5.97 18.20 5.64
CA ARG A 103 -4.61 17.68 5.60
C ARG A 103 -3.89 17.97 4.27
N ASP A 104 -4.60 17.88 3.15
CA ASP A 104 -4.12 18.28 1.82
C ASP A 104 -3.76 19.77 1.80
N ARG A 105 -4.53 20.63 2.49
CA ARG A 105 -4.19 22.06 2.64
C ARG A 105 -2.91 22.26 3.46
N ALA A 106 -2.72 21.50 4.53
CA ALA A 106 -1.53 21.60 5.37
C ALA A 106 -0.25 21.26 4.60
N ILE A 107 -0.28 20.25 3.73
CA ILE A 107 0.86 19.90 2.86
C ILE A 107 0.95 20.75 1.61
N GLY A 108 -0.18 21.19 1.04
CA GLY A 108 -0.17 21.93 -0.23
C GLY A 108 0.71 23.17 -0.21
N VAL A 109 0.92 23.78 0.97
CA VAL A 109 1.87 24.88 1.18
C VAL A 109 3.31 24.46 0.86
N THR A 110 3.69 23.20 1.12
CA THR A 110 5.04 22.68 0.86
C THR A 110 5.33 22.44 -0.63
N ASP A 111 4.30 22.30 -1.47
CA ASP A 111 4.48 22.04 -2.91
C ASP A 111 5.02 23.27 -3.66
N GLY A 112 4.75 24.48 -3.14
CA GLY A 112 5.26 25.74 -3.67
C GLY A 112 6.62 26.16 -3.12
N MET A 113 7.11 25.50 -2.07
CA MET A 113 8.36 25.88 -1.39
C MET A 113 9.60 25.51 -2.22
N THR A 114 10.62 26.37 -2.17
CA THR A 114 11.99 26.04 -2.52
C THR A 114 12.57 25.00 -1.56
N GLY A 115 13.71 24.38 -1.92
CA GLY A 115 14.37 23.41 -1.05
C GLY A 115 14.70 24.00 0.34
N SER A 116 15.27 25.20 0.36
CA SER A 116 15.61 25.89 1.61
C SER A 116 14.35 26.28 2.42
N GLU A 117 13.28 26.73 1.78
CA GLU A 117 12.02 27.03 2.49
C GLU A 117 11.43 25.76 3.12
N PHE A 118 11.50 24.62 2.44
CA PHE A 118 11.06 23.34 2.96
C PHE A 118 11.89 22.90 4.18
N GLU A 119 13.21 23.07 4.14
CA GLU A 119 14.11 22.80 5.27
C GLU A 119 13.75 23.63 6.50
N HIS A 120 13.54 24.95 6.32
CA HIS A 120 13.15 25.84 7.41
C HIS A 120 11.74 25.55 7.93
N TRP A 121 10.80 25.21 7.04
CA TRP A 121 9.46 24.80 7.44
C TRP A 121 9.49 23.52 8.27
N PHE A 122 10.28 22.53 7.84
CA PHE A 122 10.41 21.27 8.55
C PHE A 122 11.12 21.45 9.90
N ALA A 123 12.14 22.31 9.99
CA ALA A 123 12.76 22.68 11.26
C ALA A 123 11.75 23.24 12.26
N ARG A 124 10.87 24.17 11.83
CA ARG A 124 9.79 24.69 12.69
C ARG A 124 8.80 23.61 13.11
N LEU A 125 8.50 22.64 12.23
CA LEU A 125 7.66 21.49 12.61
C LEU A 125 8.33 20.65 13.69
N MET A 126 9.64 20.40 13.59
CA MET A 126 10.39 19.66 14.62
C MET A 126 10.36 20.39 15.97
N GLU A 127 10.62 21.71 15.99
CA GLU A 127 10.53 22.53 17.21
C GLU A 127 9.12 22.44 17.83
N ALA A 128 8.07 22.61 17.02
CA ALA A 128 6.68 22.51 17.45
C ALA A 128 6.30 21.11 17.94
N SER A 129 7.09 20.09 17.61
CA SER A 129 6.92 18.69 18.02
C SER A 129 7.79 18.30 19.22
N GLY A 130 8.49 19.26 19.83
CA GLY A 130 9.27 19.07 21.06
C GLY A 130 10.73 18.70 20.85
N PHE A 131 11.25 18.74 19.62
CA PHE A 131 12.69 18.60 19.38
C PHE A 131 13.44 19.84 19.85
N ARG A 132 14.68 19.66 20.29
CA ARG A 132 15.57 20.72 20.80
C ARG A 132 16.78 20.91 19.89
N ASP A 133 17.50 22.00 20.06
CA ASP A 133 18.72 22.34 19.32
C ASP A 133 18.55 22.20 17.80
N VAL A 134 17.40 22.60 17.27
CA VAL A 134 17.09 22.47 15.84
C VAL A 134 17.93 23.49 15.05
N GLN A 135 18.72 22.98 14.10
CA GLN A 135 19.63 23.77 13.28
C GLN A 135 19.44 23.38 11.82
N VAL A 136 19.08 24.36 10.98
CA VAL A 136 19.13 24.23 9.52
C VAL A 136 20.59 24.44 9.10
N ARG A 137 21.14 23.46 8.37
CA ARG A 137 22.53 23.48 7.87
C ARG A 137 22.63 23.85 6.39
N GLY A 138 21.48 23.93 5.70
CA GLY A 138 21.32 23.98 4.25
C GLY A 138 22.31 24.87 3.48
N GLY A 139 22.82 24.34 2.37
CA GLY A 139 23.77 25.00 1.48
C GLY A 139 24.31 24.10 0.36
N ALA A 140 25.41 24.54 -0.27
CA ALA A 140 26.20 23.71 -1.18
C ALA A 140 27.44 23.20 -0.43
N GLY A 141 27.36 22.02 0.18
CA GLY A 141 28.52 21.39 0.86
C GLY A 141 28.18 20.52 2.08
N ASP A 142 26.91 20.43 2.42
CA ASP A 142 26.34 19.91 3.67
C ASP A 142 26.25 18.38 3.68
N ARG A 143 26.78 17.73 2.64
CA ARG A 143 26.93 16.27 2.49
C ARG A 143 25.65 15.48 2.81
N GLY A 144 24.50 16.14 2.65
CA GLY A 144 23.17 15.57 2.82
C GLY A 144 22.55 15.66 4.21
N ALA A 145 23.09 16.45 5.13
CA ALA A 145 22.42 16.80 6.39
C ALA A 145 21.87 18.21 6.33
N ASP A 146 20.57 18.32 6.06
CA ASP A 146 19.91 19.61 5.82
C ASP A 146 19.37 20.21 7.14
N VAL A 147 18.90 19.35 8.05
CA VAL A 147 18.47 19.74 9.42
C VAL A 147 19.09 18.79 10.44
N VAL A 148 19.55 19.33 11.57
CA VAL A 148 20.02 18.56 12.72
C VAL A 148 19.26 19.01 13.96
N ALA A 149 18.84 18.06 14.79
CA ALA A 149 18.10 18.33 16.01
C ALA A 149 18.45 17.32 17.10
N LYS A 150 17.88 17.50 18.29
CA LYS A 150 17.84 16.50 19.35
C LYS A 150 16.39 16.13 19.66
N THR A 151 16.14 14.83 19.78
CA THR A 151 14.87 14.32 20.30
C THR A 151 14.65 14.78 21.75
N PRO A 152 13.40 14.72 22.26
CA PRO A 152 13.12 14.97 23.67
C PRO A 152 13.95 14.12 24.65
N ASP A 153 14.32 12.90 24.25
CA ASP A 153 15.19 11.98 25.00
C ASP A 153 16.70 12.18 24.76
N GLY A 154 17.08 13.23 24.02
CA GLY A 154 18.46 13.68 23.87
C GLY A 154 19.25 13.04 22.73
N ARG A 155 18.68 12.07 22.01
CA ARG A 155 19.32 11.48 20.81
C ARG A 155 19.46 12.52 19.70
N ARG A 156 20.64 12.60 19.09
CA ARG A 156 20.91 13.45 17.93
C ARG A 156 20.25 12.88 16.68
N VAL A 157 19.47 13.74 16.02
CA VAL A 157 18.72 13.44 14.80
C VAL A 157 19.33 14.23 13.65
N VAL A 158 19.61 13.53 12.56
CA VAL A 158 20.09 14.13 11.32
C VAL A 158 19.06 13.86 10.23
N VAL A 159 18.71 14.90 9.51
CA VAL A 159 17.61 14.91 8.56
C VAL A 159 18.11 15.34 7.20
N GLN A 160 17.77 14.56 6.19
CA GLN A 160 17.85 14.99 4.80
C GLN A 160 16.46 15.34 4.27
N CYS A 161 16.31 16.56 3.82
CA CYS A 161 15.14 17.10 3.16
C CYS A 161 15.28 16.93 1.64
N LYS A 162 14.38 16.15 1.03
CA LYS A 162 14.29 16.01 -0.43
C LYS A 162 12.98 16.58 -0.93
N ARG A 163 13.03 17.77 -1.50
CA ARG A 163 11.96 18.27 -2.35
C ARG A 163 11.99 17.52 -3.68
N GLN A 164 10.94 16.78 -3.99
CA GLN A 164 10.77 16.13 -5.29
C GLN A 164 9.52 16.67 -5.98
N SER A 165 9.48 16.63 -7.31
CA SER A 165 8.21 16.79 -8.02
C SER A 165 7.36 15.55 -7.77
N LEU A 166 6.02 15.68 -7.77
CA LEU A 166 5.07 14.58 -7.53
C LEU A 166 5.29 13.33 -8.42
N HIS A 167 6.05 13.48 -9.52
CA HIS A 167 6.35 12.43 -10.48
C HIS A 167 7.73 11.78 -10.30
N ASN A 168 8.62 12.32 -9.47
CA ASN A 168 9.95 11.76 -9.25
C ASN A 168 10.06 11.15 -7.85
N ARG A 169 10.30 9.84 -7.81
CA ARG A 169 10.40 9.10 -6.56
C ARG A 169 11.84 9.09 -6.07
N VAL A 170 12.02 9.20 -4.76
CA VAL A 170 13.35 9.06 -4.16
C VAL A 170 13.77 7.60 -4.26
N GLY A 171 14.84 7.35 -5.03
CA GLY A 171 15.43 6.02 -5.24
C GLY A 171 16.46 5.62 -4.18
N SER A 172 16.88 4.36 -4.22
CA SER A 172 17.84 3.75 -3.28
C SER A 172 19.20 4.46 -3.22
N ALA A 173 19.67 5.05 -4.32
CA ALA A 173 20.95 5.77 -4.36
C ALA A 173 21.01 7.01 -3.45
N ALA A 174 19.87 7.67 -3.19
CA ALA A 174 19.83 8.77 -2.22
C ALA A 174 19.97 8.25 -0.78
N ILE A 175 19.30 7.13 -0.49
CA ILE A 175 19.30 6.47 0.81
C ILE A 175 20.71 5.96 1.15
N GLN A 176 21.40 5.33 0.20
CA GLN A 176 22.78 4.84 0.39
C GLN A 176 23.76 5.97 0.71
N ARG A 177 23.69 7.07 -0.05
CA ARG A 177 24.57 8.22 0.15
C ARG A 177 24.34 8.85 1.53
N PHE A 178 23.09 9.02 1.92
CA PHE A 178 22.75 9.57 3.22
C PHE A 178 23.16 8.65 4.38
N ALA A 179 23.01 7.33 4.21
CA ALA A 179 23.43 6.37 5.23
C ALA A 179 24.90 6.51 5.62
N GLY A 180 25.78 6.69 4.62
CA GLY A 180 27.21 6.83 4.83
C GLY A 180 27.62 8.19 5.41
N THR A 181 26.80 9.23 5.29
CA THR A 181 27.15 10.56 5.83
C THR A 181 26.48 10.83 7.18
N CYS A 182 25.24 10.36 7.38
CA CYS A 182 24.45 10.66 8.57
C CYS A 182 25.16 10.24 9.88
N ARG A 183 25.66 9.01 9.95
CA ARG A 183 26.35 8.49 11.14
C ARG A 183 27.81 8.91 11.18
N ASP A 184 28.56 8.64 10.12
CA ASP A 184 30.01 8.78 10.13
C ASP A 184 30.48 10.23 10.14
N ILE A 185 29.71 11.15 9.52
CA ILE A 185 30.10 12.57 9.42
C ILE A 185 29.33 13.43 10.43
N HIS A 186 28.04 13.17 10.63
CA HIS A 186 27.17 14.04 11.43
C HIS A 186 26.83 13.50 12.83
N GLY A 187 27.27 12.27 13.16
CA GLY A 187 27.03 11.65 14.45
C GLY A 187 25.55 11.41 14.74
N GLY A 188 24.74 11.22 13.70
CA GLY A 188 23.30 10.99 13.84
C GLY A 188 23.02 9.65 14.50
N GLN A 189 22.42 9.67 15.69
CA GLN A 189 21.90 8.47 16.34
C GLN A 189 20.57 8.04 15.69
N LEU A 190 19.83 9.02 15.17
CA LEU A 190 18.64 8.80 14.35
C LEU A 190 18.82 9.51 13.00
N CYS A 191 18.69 8.74 11.93
CA CYS A 191 18.80 9.23 10.56
C CYS A 191 17.40 9.24 9.93
N MET A 192 16.97 10.37 9.35
CA MET A 192 15.72 10.41 8.60
C MET A 192 15.88 11.09 7.24
N ILE A 193 15.09 10.63 6.28
CA ILE A 193 14.89 11.29 4.99
C ILE A 193 13.43 11.70 4.91
N VAL A 194 13.20 12.99 4.67
CA VAL A 194 11.87 13.61 4.57
C VAL A 194 11.66 14.09 3.15
N THR A 195 10.47 13.83 2.60
CA THR A 195 10.09 14.33 1.27
C THR A 195 8.63 14.72 1.21
N ASN A 196 8.32 15.77 0.43
CA ASN A 196 6.95 16.14 0.05
C ASN A 196 6.34 15.22 -1.02
N GLY A 197 7.12 14.25 -1.54
CA GLY A 197 6.72 13.24 -2.52
C GLY A 197 6.63 11.83 -1.93
N PHE A 198 6.92 10.82 -2.75
CA PHE A 198 6.87 9.40 -2.36
C PHE A 198 8.18 8.68 -2.68
N PHE A 199 8.51 7.67 -1.87
CA PHE A 199 9.66 6.79 -2.12
C PHE A 199 9.34 5.72 -3.18
N THR A 200 10.37 5.15 -3.81
CA THR A 200 10.20 3.98 -4.68
C THR A 200 9.80 2.76 -3.85
N ALA A 201 8.76 2.04 -4.29
CA ALA A 201 8.31 0.82 -3.62
C ALA A 201 9.36 -0.29 -3.76
N GLY A 202 9.55 -1.10 -2.72
CA GLY A 202 10.43 -2.25 -2.72
C GLY A 202 11.85 -1.94 -2.24
N ASP A 203 12.78 -1.69 -3.16
CA ASP A 203 14.20 -1.69 -2.85
C ASP A 203 14.65 -0.53 -1.95
N GLY A 204 14.09 0.68 -2.16
CA GLY A 204 14.44 1.85 -1.35
C GLY A 204 13.99 1.70 0.11
N VAL A 205 12.75 1.26 0.31
CA VAL A 205 12.19 1.06 1.66
C VAL A 205 12.91 -0.06 2.41
N ARG A 206 13.15 -1.20 1.75
CA ARG A 206 13.90 -2.32 2.36
C ARG A 206 15.31 -1.89 2.75
N LEU A 207 15.97 -1.12 1.90
CA LEU A 207 17.32 -0.63 2.17
C LEU A 207 17.35 0.37 3.34
N ALA A 208 16.38 1.29 3.40
CA ALA A 208 16.27 2.21 4.53
C ALA A 208 16.05 1.46 5.86
N GLN A 209 15.22 0.41 5.86
CA GLN A 209 15.04 -0.45 7.03
C GLN A 209 16.33 -1.16 7.42
N GLN A 210 17.08 -1.71 6.46
CA GLN A 210 18.38 -2.36 6.74
C GLN A 210 19.43 -1.40 7.28
N LEU A 211 19.35 -0.13 6.87
CA LEU A 211 20.26 0.92 7.29
C LEU A 211 19.72 1.75 8.46
N ASP A 212 18.61 1.36 9.09
CA ASP A 212 17.99 2.10 10.19
C ASP A 212 17.81 3.61 9.88
N ILE A 213 17.22 3.88 8.72
CA ILE A 213 16.85 5.21 8.25
C ILE A 213 15.35 5.32 8.19
N LEU A 214 14.81 6.33 8.89
CA LEU A 214 13.40 6.66 8.86
C LEU A 214 13.05 7.37 7.56
N LEU A 215 12.08 6.83 6.84
CA LEU A 215 11.53 7.45 5.64
C LEU A 215 10.21 8.12 5.98
N ILE A 216 10.17 9.44 5.82
CA ILE A 216 8.95 10.24 6.01
C ILE A 216 8.50 10.71 4.64
N ASP A 217 7.48 10.01 4.11
CA ASP A 217 6.85 10.36 2.85
C ASP A 217 5.79 11.46 3.05
N ARG A 218 5.17 11.89 1.95
CA ARG A 218 4.09 12.88 1.98
C ARG A 218 3.01 12.53 3.01
N ARG A 219 2.54 11.29 3.10
CA ARG A 219 1.45 10.91 4.02
C ARG A 219 1.88 10.93 5.48
N ALA A 220 3.10 10.49 5.77
CA ALA A 220 3.66 10.56 7.12
C ALA A 220 3.92 12.00 7.55
N LEU A 221 4.45 12.82 6.64
CA LEU A 221 4.66 14.25 6.86
C LEU A 221 3.34 14.98 7.11
N GLU A 222 2.27 14.56 6.43
CA GLU A 222 0.93 15.13 6.55
C GLU A 222 0.35 14.89 7.93
N ALA A 223 0.41 13.63 8.36
CA ALA A 223 -0.04 13.23 9.67
C ALA A 223 0.75 13.96 10.75
N TRP A 224 2.07 14.08 10.59
CA TRP A 224 2.92 14.79 11.54
C TRP A 224 2.61 16.29 11.58
N ALA A 225 2.50 16.96 10.43
CA ALA A 225 2.16 18.39 10.37
C ALA A 225 0.80 18.67 11.05
N TRP A 226 -0.16 17.76 10.90
CA TRP A 226 -1.49 17.85 11.51
C TRP A 226 -1.48 17.60 13.02
N THR A 227 -0.88 16.49 13.47
CA THR A 227 -0.94 16.09 14.88
C THR A 227 0.14 16.75 15.75
N ARG A 228 1.21 17.26 15.12
CA ARG A 228 2.49 17.64 15.75
C ARG A 228 3.15 16.49 16.51
N VAL A 229 2.74 15.26 16.25
CA VAL A 229 3.31 14.05 16.83
C VAL A 229 4.19 13.39 15.77
N PRO A 230 5.50 13.23 16.02
CA PRO A 230 6.38 12.58 15.07
C PRO A 230 6.03 11.09 14.92
N PRO A 231 6.34 10.47 13.77
CA PRO A 231 6.15 9.03 13.56
C PRO A 231 6.77 8.17 14.67
N THR A 232 6.13 7.06 15.03
CA THR A 232 6.49 6.21 16.19
C THR A 232 7.97 5.81 16.25
N GLY A 233 8.63 5.66 15.10
CA GLY A 233 10.07 5.34 15.05
C GLY A 233 10.99 6.43 15.60
N LEU A 234 10.50 7.66 15.80
CA LEU A 234 11.23 8.76 16.44
C LEU A 234 10.99 8.84 17.96
N LEU A 235 9.94 8.20 18.47
CA LEU A 235 9.46 8.36 19.85
C LEU A 235 9.82 7.21 20.78
N VAL A 236 10.39 6.11 20.28
CA VAL A 236 10.67 4.94 21.12
C VAL A 236 12.17 4.81 21.39
N ALA A 237 12.53 5.04 22.65
CA ALA A 237 13.51 4.27 23.42
C ALA A 237 13.32 4.65 24.90
N GLY A 238 12.29 4.07 25.52
CA GLY A 238 12.02 4.11 26.96
C GLY A 238 11.41 2.79 27.35
#